data_AF-A0A925LPM0-F1
#
_entry.id   AF-A0A925LPM0-F1
#
_cell.length_a   1.000
_cell.length_b   1.000
_cell.length_c   1.000
_cell.angle_alpha   90.00
_cell.angle_beta   90.00
_cell.angle_gamma   90.00
#
_symmetry.space_group_name_H-M   'P 1'
#
loop_
_entity.id
_entity.type
_entity.pdbx_description
1 polymer ?
#
loop_
_entity_poly.entity_id
_entity_poly.type
_entity_poly.pdbx_seq_one_letter_code
_entity_poly.pdbx_strand_id
1 'polypeptide(L)'
;MIIKRGIVVNHTGAVEWGAGKVVEVNALKATIQFSDGITRKIASSHYTILQPADPASFVQIPESVPVVKVRATPKRTKKIVQPAVEL
;
A
#
# COMPACT_ATOMS: atom_id res chain seq x y z
N MET A 1 -10.14 13.67 2.64
CA MET A 1 -9.62 13.59 1.26
C MET A 1 -10.25 12.38 0.57
N ILE A 2 -10.62 12.48 -0.70
CA ILE A 2 -11.11 11.33 -1.49
C ILE A 2 -9.94 10.76 -2.27
N ILE A 3 -9.58 9.50 -2.00
CA ILE A 3 -8.51 8.79 -2.72
C ILE A 3 -9.11 7.96 -3.86
N LYS A 4 -8.62 8.17 -5.08
CA LYS A 4 -9.02 7.45 -6.29
C LYS A 4 -7.79 7.07 -7.10
N ARG A 5 -7.89 6.02 -7.90
CA ARG A 5 -6.83 5.67 -8.85
C ARG A 5 -6.55 6.83 -9.80
N GLY A 6 -5.27 7.08 -10.08
CA GLY A 6 -4.80 8.11 -11.00
C GLY A 6 -4.54 9.48 -10.38
N ILE A 7 -5.03 9.75 -9.17
CA ILE A 7 -4.74 11.04 -8.51
C ILE A 7 -3.28 11.09 -8.06
N VAL A 8 -2.74 12.30 -8.01
CA VAL A 8 -1.39 12.58 -7.52
C VAL A 8 -1.46 13.21 -6.13
N VAL A 9 -0.62 12.73 -5.22
CA VAL A 9 -0.61 13.12 -3.81
C VAL A 9 0.80 13.30 -3.29
N ASN A 10 0.96 14.09 -2.22
CA ASN A 10 2.19 14.17 -1.43
C ASN A 10 1.97 13.59 -0.03
N HIS A 11 3.03 13.04 0.56
CA HIS A 11 3.03 12.57 1.94
C HIS A 11 3.61 13.65 2.86
N THR A 12 2.85 14.11 3.86
CA THR A 12 3.26 15.25 4.70
C THR A 12 4.44 14.93 5.61
N GLY A 13 4.57 13.68 6.05
CA GLY A 13 5.66 13.24 6.94
C GLY A 13 6.88 12.66 6.23
N ALA A 14 6.89 12.64 4.90
CA ALA A 14 7.95 12.01 4.11
C ALA A 14 8.09 12.75 2.76
N VAL A 15 8.49 14.01 2.85
CA VAL A 15 8.60 14.93 1.70
C VAL A 15 9.60 14.42 0.66
N GLU A 16 10.59 13.64 1.10
CA GLU A 16 11.63 13.04 0.28
C GLU A 16 11.12 11.96 -0.69
N TRP A 17 9.90 11.44 -0.49
CA TRP A 17 9.28 10.52 -1.45
C TRP A 17 8.81 11.26 -2.71
N GLY A 18 8.64 12.58 -2.63
CA GLY A 18 8.09 13.40 -3.69
C GLY A 18 6.60 13.13 -3.96
N ALA A 19 6.16 13.49 -5.16
CA ALA A 19 4.81 13.24 -5.62
C ALA A 19 4.56 11.75 -5.86
N GLY A 20 3.37 11.28 -5.53
CA GLY A 20 2.98 9.88 -5.70
C GLY A 20 1.68 9.73 -6.46
N LYS A 21 1.66 8.84 -7.45
CA LYS A 21 0.46 8.48 -8.21
C LYS A 21 -0.22 7.27 -7.60
N VAL A 22 -1.50 7.39 -7.30
CA VAL A 22 -2.31 6.29 -6.77
C VAL A 22 -2.56 5.28 -7.89
N VAL A 23 -2.00 4.08 -7.78
CA VAL A 23 -2.12 3.04 -8.82
C VAL A 23 -3.26 2.05 -8.54
N GLU A 24 -3.64 1.89 -7.27
CA GLU A 24 -4.71 0.98 -6.82
C GLU A 24 -5.37 1.54 -5.54
N VAL A 25 -6.67 1.34 -5.39
CA VAL A 25 -7.42 1.66 -4.16
C VAL A 25 -8.34 0.51 -3.82
N ASN A 26 -8.19 -0.01 -2.61
CA ASN A 26 -9.04 -1.04 -2.01
C ASN A 26 -9.69 -0.50 -0.73
N ALA A 27 -10.67 -1.20 -0.18
CA ALA A 27 -11.42 -0.77 1.00
C ALA A 27 -10.55 -0.37 2.21
N LEU A 28 -9.36 -0.99 2.35
CA LEU A 28 -8.49 -0.80 3.52
C LEU A 28 -7.24 0.04 3.23
N LYS A 29 -6.89 0.29 1.97
CA LYS A 29 -5.61 0.92 1.62
C LYS A 29 -5.54 1.37 0.16
N ALA A 30 -4.65 2.32 -0.10
CA ALA A 30 -4.20 2.69 -1.43
C ALA A 30 -2.77 2.20 -1.67
N THR A 31 -2.48 1.78 -2.90
CA THR A 31 -1.12 1.54 -3.39
C THR A 31 -0.71 2.76 -4.20
N ILE A 32 0.45 3.36 -3.86
CA ILE A 32 0.94 4.61 -4.42
C ILE A 32 2.37 4.40 -4.90
N GLN A 33 2.65 4.73 -6.15
CA GLN A 33 4.00 4.81 -6.70
C GLN A 33 4.51 6.23 -6.51
N PHE A 34 5.57 6.40 -5.72
CA PHE A 34 6.19 7.70 -5.48
C PHE A 34 7.30 7.99 -6.50
N SER A 35 7.60 9.27 -6.71
CA SER A 35 8.65 9.72 -7.61
C SER A 35 10.07 9.39 -7.12
N ASP A 36 10.22 8.89 -5.88
CA ASP A 36 11.44 8.20 -5.43
C ASP A 36 11.62 6.78 -6.04
N GLY A 37 10.64 6.34 -6.84
CA GLY A 37 10.64 5.03 -7.51
C GLY A 37 10.09 3.89 -6.65
N ILE A 38 9.67 4.16 -5.40
CA ILE A 38 9.21 3.12 -4.48
C ILE A 38 7.68 3.13 -4.40
N THR A 39 7.11 1.93 -4.57
CA THR A 39 5.68 1.70 -4.37
C THR A 39 5.36 1.40 -2.91
N ARG A 40 4.50 2.19 -2.28
CA ARG A 40 4.10 2.05 -0.87
C ARG A 40 2.60 1.85 -0.73
N LYS A 41 2.20 1.16 0.35
CA LYS A 41 0.80 0.90 0.69
C LYS A 41 0.41 1.74 1.91
N ILE A 42 -0.56 2.63 1.74
CA ILE A 42 -1.05 3.52 2.77
C ILE A 42 -2.44 3.05 3.20
N ALA A 43 -2.60 2.74 4.49
CA ALA A 43 -3.89 2.34 5.05
C ALA A 43 -4.89 3.51 5.01
N SER A 44 -6.17 3.22 4.84
CA SER A 44 -7.23 4.24 4.78
C SER A 44 -7.31 5.09 6.05
N SER A 45 -6.95 4.54 7.21
CA SER A 45 -6.82 5.26 8.47
C SER A 45 -5.73 6.34 8.47
N HIS A 46 -4.81 6.30 7.50
CA HIS A 46 -3.70 7.23 7.34
C HIS A 46 -3.84 8.06 6.05
N TYR A 47 -5.06 8.33 5.58
CA TYR A 47 -5.24 9.24 4.44
C TYR A 47 -5.13 10.72 4.83
N THR A 48 -5.16 11.05 6.12
CA THR A 48 -5.01 12.43 6.62
C THR A 48 -3.59 12.98 6.44
N ILE A 49 -2.58 12.11 6.36
CA ILE A 49 -1.18 12.48 6.07
C ILE A 49 -0.89 12.60 4.57
N LEU A 50 -1.89 12.39 3.72
CA LEU A 50 -1.81 12.65 2.29
C LEU A 50 -2.43 14.01 1.98
N GLN A 51 -1.81 14.72 1.05
CA GLN A 51 -2.33 15.98 0.50
C GLN A 51 -2.43 15.85 -1.02
N PRO A 52 -3.43 16.46 -1.66
CA PRO A 52 -3.46 16.59 -3.11
C PRO A 52 -2.18 17.26 -3.62
N ALA A 53 -1.67 16.79 -4.75
CA ALA A 53 -0.52 17.39 -5.41
C ALA A 53 -0.82 17.63 -6.89
N ASP A 54 -0.06 18.52 -7.50
CA ASP A 54 -0.18 18.83 -8.92
C ASP A 54 0.13 17.57 -9.76
N PRO A 55 -0.76 17.13 -10.67
CA PRO A 55 -0.47 16.04 -11.57
C PRO A 55 0.84 16.19 -12.37
N ALA A 56 1.25 17.42 -12.69
CA ALA A 56 2.49 17.71 -13.40
C ALA A 56 3.76 17.50 -12.54
N SER A 57 3.61 17.44 -11.20
CA SER A 57 4.73 17.19 -10.29
C SER A 57 5.15 15.72 -10.21
N PHE A 58 4.31 14.80 -10.68
CA PHE A 58 4.64 13.37 -10.70
C PHE A 58 5.56 13.04 -11.86
N VAL A 59 6.78 12.62 -11.52
CA VAL A 59 7.72 12.05 -12.47
C VAL A 59 7.65 10.54 -12.35
N GLN A 60 7.17 9.88 -13.41
CA GLN A 60 7.16 8.43 -13.49
C GLN A 60 8.57 7.93 -13.77
N ILE A 61 9.16 7.23 -12.79
CA ILE A 61 10.39 6.48 -13.02
C ILE A 61 9.99 5.17 -13.72
N PRO A 62 10.62 4.79 -14.84
CA PRO A 62 10.37 3.51 -15.49
C PRO A 62 10.55 2.38 -14.48
N GLU A 63 9.52 1.56 -14.26
CA GLU A 63 9.61 0.46 -13.30
C GLU A 63 10.73 -0.50 -13.72
N SER A 64 11.73 -0.66 -12.86
CA SER A 64 12.46 -1.92 -12.80
C SER A 64 11.45 -2.95 -12.31
N VAL A 65 11.13 -3.89 -13.20
CA VAL A 65 10.15 -4.99 -13.09
C VAL A 65 9.70 -5.27 -11.65
N PRO A 66 8.39 -5.17 -11.33
CA PRO A 66 7.92 -5.51 -9.99
C PRO A 66 8.30 -6.95 -9.67
N VAL A 67 9.26 -7.14 -8.76
CA VAL A 67 9.55 -8.44 -8.17
C VAL A 67 8.31 -8.81 -7.35
N VAL A 68 7.42 -9.58 -7.97
CA VAL A 68 6.29 -10.21 -7.31
C VAL A 68 6.86 -11.17 -6.28
N LYS A 69 7.15 -10.68 -5.07
CA LYS A 69 7.31 -11.54 -3.90
C LYS A 69 5.92 -12.08 -3.57
N VAL A 70 5.61 -13.24 -4.13
CA VAL A 70 4.47 -14.07 -3.76
C VAL A 70 4.54 -14.27 -2.24
N ARG A 71 3.72 -13.54 -1.49
CA ARG A 71 3.66 -13.69 -0.04
C ARG A 71 2.91 -14.98 0.25
N ALA A 72 3.64 -16.00 0.70
CA ALA A 72 3.03 -17.21 1.24
C ALA A 72 2.03 -16.83 2.35
N THR A 73 0.79 -17.29 2.20
CA THR A 73 -0.25 -17.15 3.20
C THR A 73 0.13 -17.94 4.46
N PRO A 74 0.17 -17.33 5.66
CA PRO A 74 0.35 -18.11 6.88
C PRO A 74 -0.94 -18.91 7.12
N LYS A 75 -0.87 -20.24 6.95
CA LYS A 75 -1.92 -21.16 7.41
C LYS A 75 -1.98 -21.06 8.93
N ARG A 76 -3.01 -20.39 9.44
CA ARG A 76 -3.36 -20.38 10.87
C ARG A 76 -3.88 -21.76 11.26
N THR A 77 -3.03 -22.65 11.76
CA THR A 77 -3.46 -23.89 12.39
C THR A 77 -4.20 -23.54 13.68
N LYS A 78 -5.54 -23.67 13.67
CA LYS A 78 -6.34 -23.57 14.89
C LYS A 78 -5.98 -24.75 15.80
N LYS A 79 -5.49 -24.47 17.02
CA LYS A 79 -5.51 -25.42 18.13
C LYS A 79 -6.99 -25.64 18.53
N ILE A 80 -7.43 -26.88 18.56
CA ILE A 80 -8.60 -27.31 19.34
C ILE A 80 -8.10 -28.39 20.31
N VAL A 81 -8.44 -28.20 21.58
CA VAL A 81 -8.11 -29.02 22.74
C VAL A 81 -8.99 -30.30 22.76
N GLN A 82 -8.44 -31.36 23.35
CA GLN A 82 -8.87 -32.78 23.50
C GLN A 82 -10.24 -32.99 24.20
N PRO A 83 -10.91 -34.18 24.15
CA PRO A 83 -10.57 -35.30 25.08
C PRO A 83 -10.85 -36.77 24.61
N ALA A 84 -10.25 -37.73 25.36
CA ALA A 84 -10.62 -39.14 25.69
C ALA A 84 -10.87 -40.22 24.60
N VAL A 85 -10.21 -41.39 24.69
CA VAL A 85 -10.81 -42.74 25.02
C VAL A 85 -9.70 -43.71 25.52
N GLU A 86 -10.10 -44.47 26.53
CA GLU A 86 -9.55 -45.62 27.29
C GLU A 86 -9.06 -46.84 26.49
N LEU A 87 -8.07 -47.57 27.04
CA LEU A 87 -7.95 -49.05 27.08
C LEU A 87 -6.91 -49.49 28.13
#